data_AF-Q93TQ9-F1
#
_entry.id   AF-Q93TQ9-F1
#
_cell.length_a   1.000
_cell.length_b   1.000
_cell.length_c   1.000
_cell.angle_alpha   90.00
_cell.angle_beta   90.00
_cell.angle_gamma   90.00
#
_symmetry.space_group_name_H-M   'P 1'
#
loop_
_entity.id
_entity.type
_entity.pdbx_description
1 polymer ?
#
loop_
_entity_poly.entity_id
_entity_poly.type
_entity_poly.pdbx_seq_one_letter_code
_entity_poly.pdbx_strand_id
1 'polypeptide(L)'
;THWKHGGIVGVFGYGGGVIGRYSDVPEKFPSIAHFHTLRVNQPASKFYNSDYLRTVCDLWEYRGSGMMNFHGSTGDIIFLGTTTEQLEPIFYELGHVLR
;
A
#
# COMPACT_ATOMS: atom_id res chain seq x y z
N THR A 1 -5.22 -20.49 -4.59
CA THR A 1 -5.07 -19.02 -4.55
C THR A 1 -5.67 -18.46 -5.83
N HIS A 2 -6.31 -17.28 -5.78
CA HIS A 2 -6.96 -16.61 -6.93
C HIS A 2 -6.22 -15.34 -7.35
N TRP A 3 -4.89 -15.43 -7.29
CA TRP A 3 -3.99 -14.37 -7.67
C TRP A 3 -3.04 -14.92 -8.73
N LYS A 4 -2.82 -14.14 -9.79
CA LYS A 4 -1.80 -14.45 -10.80
C LYS A 4 -0.40 -14.47 -10.16
N HIS A 5 0.52 -15.15 -10.83
CA HIS A 5 1.91 -15.19 -10.40
C HIS A 5 2.56 -13.80 -10.53
N GLY A 6 3.15 -13.32 -9.42
CA GLY A 6 3.99 -12.13 -9.44
C GLY A 6 3.26 -10.83 -9.78
N GLY A 7 4.06 -9.87 -10.25
CA GLY A 7 3.65 -8.51 -10.63
C GLY A 7 4.79 -7.51 -10.37
N ILE A 8 5.26 -6.84 -11.42
CA ILE A 8 6.34 -5.85 -11.33
C ILE A 8 5.71 -4.46 -11.47
N VAL A 9 5.71 -3.70 -10.37
CA VAL A 9 5.24 -2.32 -10.27
C VAL A 9 6.06 -1.64 -9.17
N GLY A 10 6.13 -0.31 -9.18
CA GLY A 10 6.91 0.45 -8.21
C GLY A 10 6.73 1.95 -8.43
N VAL A 11 7.59 2.74 -7.79
CA VAL A 11 7.68 4.20 -7.94
C VAL A 11 9.05 4.58 -8.47
N PHE A 12 9.13 5.69 -9.21
CA PHE A 12 10.37 6.15 -9.82
C PHE A 12 11.46 6.40 -8.77
N GLY A 13 12.68 5.99 -9.10
CA GLY A 13 13.84 6.08 -8.21
C GLY A 13 13.99 4.93 -7.21
N TYR A 14 12.97 4.07 -7.03
CA TYR A 14 13.02 2.94 -6.09
C TYR A 14 12.85 1.61 -6.81
N GLY A 15 13.76 0.66 -6.55
CA GLY A 15 13.72 -0.70 -7.11
C GLY A 15 12.85 -1.70 -6.33
N GLY A 16 12.15 -1.25 -5.28
CA GLY A 16 11.36 -2.10 -4.39
C GLY A 16 10.45 -1.30 -3.46
N GLY A 17 9.75 -2.00 -2.56
CA GLY A 17 8.79 -1.40 -1.61
C GLY A 17 7.32 -1.60 -1.99
N VAL A 18 7.05 -1.95 -3.26
CA VAL A 18 5.72 -2.34 -3.74
C VAL A 18 5.72 -3.80 -4.18
N ILE A 19 4.70 -4.56 -3.75
CA ILE A 19 4.47 -5.94 -4.20
C ILE A 19 3.29 -5.93 -5.16
N GLY A 20 3.56 -6.09 -6.45
CA GLY A 20 2.53 -6.21 -7.47
C GLY A 20 1.74 -7.50 -7.33
N ARG A 21 0.42 -7.40 -7.44
CA ARG A 21 -0.52 -8.52 -7.39
C ARG A 21 -1.77 -8.22 -8.23
N TYR A 22 -2.22 -9.24 -8.94
CA TYR A 22 -3.33 -9.17 -9.90
C TYR A 22 -4.27 -10.36 -9.72
N SER A 23 -5.59 -10.14 -9.74
CA SER A 23 -6.56 -11.23 -9.69
C SER A 23 -6.47 -12.11 -10.95
N ASP A 24 -6.68 -13.42 -10.80
CA ASP A 24 -6.82 -14.35 -11.94
C ASP A 24 -8.23 -14.35 -12.55
N VAL A 25 -9.20 -13.70 -11.90
CA VAL A 25 -10.61 -13.58 -12.33
C VAL A 25 -11.10 -12.12 -12.34
N PRO A 26 -10.42 -11.21 -13.06
CA PRO A 26 -10.70 -9.77 -13.00
C PRO A 26 -12.09 -9.39 -13.52
N GLU A 27 -12.69 -10.16 -14.43
CA GLU A 27 -14.05 -9.92 -14.92
C GLU A 27 -15.11 -10.14 -13.83
N LYS A 28 -14.87 -11.09 -12.93
CA LYS A 28 -15.76 -11.40 -11.81
C LYS A 28 -15.58 -10.41 -10.65
N PHE A 29 -14.35 -9.99 -10.39
CA PHE A 29 -14.00 -9.08 -9.30
C PHE A 29 -13.14 -7.91 -9.81
N PRO A 30 -13.73 -6.96 -10.57
CA PRO A 30 -12.97 -5.89 -11.22
C PRO A 30 -12.28 -4.94 -10.23
N SER A 31 -12.85 -4.76 -9.03
CA SER A 31 -12.29 -3.89 -7.99
C SER A 31 -10.95 -4.36 -7.42
N ILE A 32 -10.59 -5.64 -7.63
CA ILE A 32 -9.30 -6.22 -7.20
C ILE A 32 -8.50 -6.76 -8.40
N ALA A 33 -8.82 -6.31 -9.62
CA ALA A 33 -8.03 -6.65 -10.80
C ALA A 33 -6.55 -6.28 -10.58
N HIS A 34 -6.31 -5.13 -9.96
CA HIS A 34 -5.04 -4.73 -9.36
C HIS A 34 -5.23 -4.67 -7.84
N PHE A 35 -4.29 -5.23 -7.09
CA PHE A 35 -4.38 -5.25 -5.64
C PHE A 35 -3.00 -5.19 -4.99
N HIS A 36 -2.26 -4.12 -5.31
CA HIS A 36 -0.85 -3.98 -4.95
C HIS A 36 -0.67 -3.66 -3.47
N THR A 37 0.39 -4.19 -2.87
CA THR A 37 0.75 -3.91 -1.47
C THR A 37 1.90 -2.93 -1.42
N LEU A 38 1.76 -1.86 -0.64
CA LEU A 38 2.87 -0.96 -0.32
C LEU A 38 3.38 -1.26 1.09
N ARG A 39 4.71 -1.31 1.24
CA ARG A 39 5.38 -1.41 2.53
C ARG A 39 5.83 -0.02 2.95
N VAL A 40 5.26 0.49 4.03
CA VAL A 40 5.53 1.83 4.55
C VAL A 40 6.38 1.71 5.82
N ASN A 41 7.47 2.47 5.87
CA ASN A 41 8.40 2.43 6.99
C ASN A 41 7.73 2.91 8.28
N GLN A 42 7.90 2.14 9.35
CA GLN A 42 7.38 2.42 10.68
C GLN A 42 8.41 3.14 11.57
N PRO A 43 7.99 3.94 12.55
CA PRO A 43 8.87 4.42 13.62
C PRO A 43 9.48 3.26 14.40
N ALA A 44 10.71 3.46 14.88
CA ALA A 44 11.39 2.50 15.74
C ALA A 44 10.51 2.11 16.94
N SER A 45 10.44 0.80 17.21
CA SER A 45 9.59 0.23 18.27
C SER A 45 8.09 0.49 18.15
N LYS A 46 7.59 1.00 17.01
CA LYS A 46 6.15 1.10 16.69
C LYS A 46 5.33 1.95 17.67
N PHE A 47 5.91 3.01 18.21
CA PHE A 47 5.17 3.99 19.01
C PHE A 47 4.64 5.10 18.10
N TYR A 48 3.36 5.42 18.24
CA TYR A 48 2.66 6.41 17.43
C TYR A 48 1.86 7.36 18.31
N ASN A 49 1.65 8.59 17.84
CA ASN A 49 0.56 9.42 18.32
C ASN A 49 -0.71 9.12 17.49
N SER A 50 -1.88 9.44 18.05
CA SER A 50 -3.15 9.16 17.38
C SER A 50 -3.33 9.98 16.10
N ASP A 51 -2.76 11.17 16.05
CA ASP A 51 -2.97 12.11 14.95
C ASP A 51 -2.28 11.59 13.68
N TYR A 52 -1.03 11.12 13.81
CA TYR A 52 -0.30 10.44 12.75
C TYR A 52 -1.06 9.21 12.22
N LEU A 53 -1.59 8.37 13.11
CA LEU A 53 -2.35 7.19 12.70
C LEU A 53 -3.62 7.57 11.93
N ARG A 54 -4.33 8.62 12.35
CA ARG A 54 -5.50 9.12 11.62
C ARG A 54 -5.11 9.63 10.24
N THR A 55 -4.05 10.43 10.12
CA THR A 55 -3.64 10.94 8.81
C THR A 55 -3.19 9.81 7.86
N VAL A 56 -2.54 8.78 8.40
CA VAL A 56 -2.21 7.56 7.63
C VAL A 56 -3.46 6.82 7.18
N CYS A 57 -4.49 6.71 8.02
CA CYS A 57 -5.78 6.13 7.65
C CYS A 57 -6.50 6.96 6.58
N ASP A 58 -6.56 8.28 6.73
CA ASP A 58 -7.24 9.18 5.78
C ASP A 58 -6.62 9.08 4.38
N LEU A 59 -5.28 9.07 4.30
CA LEU A 59 -4.55 8.80 3.05
C LEU A 59 -4.95 7.46 2.45
N TRP A 60 -4.92 6.40 3.27
CA TRP A 60 -5.13 5.04 2.78
C TRP A 60 -6.58 4.74 2.41
N GLU A 61 -7.55 5.38 3.06
CA GLU A 61 -8.95 5.32 2.69
C GLU A 61 -9.19 6.05 1.36
N TYR A 62 -8.53 7.19 1.13
CA TYR A 62 -8.68 7.95 -0.10
C TYR A 62 -8.04 7.28 -1.33
N ARG A 63 -6.87 6.64 -1.17
CA ARG A 63 -6.06 6.12 -2.30
C ARG A 63 -5.92 4.60 -2.36
N GLY A 64 -6.37 3.90 -1.33
CA GLY A 64 -6.21 2.47 -1.18
C GLY A 64 -7.53 1.75 -0.96
N SER A 65 -7.43 0.54 -0.43
CA SER A 65 -8.59 -0.28 -0.09
C SER A 65 -9.16 0.01 1.30
N GLY A 66 -8.49 0.84 2.10
CA GLY A 66 -8.74 0.97 3.54
C GLY A 66 -8.25 -0.23 4.38
N MET A 67 -7.88 -1.36 3.77
CA MET A 67 -7.38 -2.54 4.48
C MET A 67 -5.88 -2.45 4.72
N MET A 68 -5.46 -2.85 5.92
CA MET A 68 -4.07 -2.75 6.33
C MET A 68 -3.64 -3.93 7.21
N ASN A 69 -2.35 -4.21 7.26
CA ASN A 69 -1.77 -5.01 8.33
C ASN A 69 -0.86 -4.14 9.19
N PHE A 70 -1.05 -4.23 10.50
CA PHE A 70 -0.34 -3.47 11.52
C PHE A 70 0.30 -4.47 12.49
N HIS A 71 1.44 -5.07 12.16
CA HIS A 71 2.41 -4.77 11.09
C HIS A 71 2.72 -6.02 10.25
N GLY A 72 3.49 -5.87 9.17
CA GLY A 72 4.15 -6.99 8.53
C GLY A 72 5.20 -7.61 9.47
N SER A 73 5.54 -8.89 9.27
CA SER A 73 6.47 -9.62 10.16
C SER A 73 7.86 -8.97 10.25
N THR A 74 8.32 -8.30 9.19
CA THR A 74 9.58 -7.53 9.18
C THR A 74 9.47 -6.20 9.90
N GLY A 75 8.26 -5.65 10.02
CA GLY A 75 7.97 -4.45 10.81
C GLY A 75 7.19 -3.35 10.09
N ASP A 76 7.12 -3.37 8.76
CA ASP A 76 6.47 -2.33 7.96
C ASP A 76 4.97 -2.19 8.27
N ILE A 77 4.44 -0.97 8.14
CA ILE A 77 3.00 -0.77 7.97
C ILE A 77 2.64 -1.29 6.57
N ILE A 78 1.61 -2.12 6.48
CA ILE A 78 1.21 -2.75 5.22
C ILE A 78 -0.07 -2.09 4.72
N PHE A 79 0.05 -1.30 3.66
CA PHE A 79 -1.06 -0.78 2.89
C PHE A 79 -1.50 -1.87 1.89
N LEU A 80 -2.64 -2.51 2.16
CA LEU A 80 -3.04 -3.74 1.47
C LEU A 80 -4.05 -3.48 0.35
N GLY A 81 -3.56 -3.26 -0.86
CA GLY A 81 -4.40 -3.20 -2.05
C GLY A 81 -4.67 -1.78 -2.54
N THR A 82 -4.09 -1.47 -3.69
CA THR A 82 -4.41 -0.29 -4.51
C THR A 82 -4.08 -0.63 -5.98
N THR A 83 -4.26 0.35 -6.88
CA THR A 83 -3.94 0.24 -8.31
C THR A 83 -2.59 0.86 -8.64
N THR A 84 -2.08 0.61 -9.84
CA THR A 84 -0.77 1.10 -10.29
C THR A 84 -0.69 2.63 -10.30
N GLU A 85 -1.77 3.28 -10.70
CA GLU A 85 -1.84 4.74 -10.88
C GLU A 85 -1.80 5.49 -9.54
N GLN A 86 -2.13 4.81 -8.43
CA GLN A 86 -2.09 5.41 -7.10
C GLN A 86 -0.73 5.29 -6.42
N LEU A 87 0.20 4.48 -6.94
CA LEU A 87 1.50 4.26 -6.28
C LEU A 87 2.30 5.56 -6.12
N GLU A 88 2.43 6.34 -7.19
CA GLU A 88 3.14 7.62 -7.17
C GLU A 88 2.44 8.68 -6.29
N PRO A 89 1.12 8.91 -6.40
CA PRO A 89 0.41 9.80 -5.48
C PRO A 89 0.55 9.43 -4.01
N ILE A 90 0.42 8.14 -3.66
CA ILE A 90 0.59 7.68 -2.28
C ILE A 90 2.02 7.95 -1.80
N PHE A 91 3.02 7.63 -2.62
CA PHE A 91 4.42 7.88 -2.30
C PHE A 91 4.72 9.37 -2.10
N TYR A 92 4.19 10.22 -2.98
CA TYR A 92 4.33 11.66 -2.86
C TYR A 92 3.72 12.19 -1.55
N GLU A 93 2.51 11.77 -1.20
CA GLU A 93 1.85 12.22 0.04
C GLU A 93 2.57 11.75 1.29
N LEU A 94 3.02 10.50 1.33
CA LEU A 94 3.85 9.96 2.42
C LEU A 94 5.16 10.73 2.60
N GLY A 95 5.79 11.18 1.51
CA GLY A 95 7.09 11.86 1.56
C GLY A 95 7.03 13.37 1.75
N HIS A 96 5.96 14.03 1.30
CA HIS A 96 5.93 15.50 1.17
C HIS A 96 4.78 16.16 1.92
N VAL A 97 3.66 15.47 2.13
CA VAL A 97 2.45 16.05 2.73
C VAL A 97 2.29 15.62 4.18
N LEU A 98 2.45 14.33 4.46
CA LEU A 98 2.42 13.78 5.81
C LEU A 98 3.71 14.16 6.55
N ARG A 99 3.62 15.11 7.49
CA ARG A 99 4.70 15.48 8.42
C ARG A 99 4.20 15.50 9.85
#